data_AF-A0A238VXV5-F1
#
_entry.id   AF-A0A238VXV5-F1
#
_cell.length_a   1.000
_cell.length_b   1.000
_cell.length_c   1.000
_cell.angle_alpha   90.00
_cell.angle_beta   90.00
_cell.angle_gamma   90.00
#
_symmetry.space_group_name_H-M   'P 1'
#
loop_
_entity.id
_entity.type
_entity.pdbx_description
1 polymer ?
#
loop_
_entity_poly.entity_id
_entity_poly.type
_entity_poly.pdbx_seq_one_letter_code
_entity_poly.pdbx_strand_id
1 'polypeptide(L)'
;MQRIADDRREIYVHPGATVDDLPITDEVPIPPVAKADPFVPDNMQDPKIYTGDVIAGVSNGEVAFVELIVDKLEDGVIVAPLDRGMPTYIPDNLFSARILRADRMHIFEAIGTEVEPPDVEFDITKLETPTEERPR
;
A
#
# COMPACT_ATOMS: atom_id res chain seq x y z
N MET A 1 -18.72 3.34 7.42
CA MET A 1 -18.60 3.08 5.98
C MET A 1 -19.11 4.30 5.21
N GLN A 2 -18.27 4.87 4.36
CA GLN A 2 -18.65 5.92 3.41
C GLN A 2 -18.68 5.33 1.99
N ARG A 3 -19.67 5.70 1.19
CA ARG A 3 -19.81 5.24 -0.20
C ARG A 3 -19.55 6.42 -1.14
N ILE A 4 -18.60 6.26 -2.05
CA ILE A 4 -18.34 7.18 -3.17
C ILE A 4 -18.73 6.43 -4.44
N ALA A 5 -19.80 6.89 -5.09
CA ALA A 5 -20.20 6.39 -6.38
C ALA A 5 -19.66 7.36 -7.44
N ASP A 6 -18.70 6.88 -8.22
CA ASP A 6 -18.33 7.48 -9.51
C ASP A 6 -19.19 6.76 -10.57
N ASP A 7 -19.52 7.39 -11.69
CA ASP A 7 -20.49 6.89 -12.69
C ASP A 7 -20.16 5.47 -13.23
N ARG A 8 -18.99 4.93 -12.90
CA ARG A 8 -18.46 3.64 -13.32
C ARG A 8 -18.23 2.61 -12.21
N ARG A 9 -18.35 2.95 -10.92
CA ARG A 9 -17.91 2.07 -9.81
C ARG A 9 -18.44 2.46 -8.44
N GLU A 10 -18.43 1.49 -7.52
CA GLU A 10 -18.73 1.71 -6.10
C GLU A 10 -17.45 1.59 -5.27
N ILE A 11 -17.06 2.69 -4.62
CA ILE A 11 -15.94 2.72 -3.69
C ILE A 11 -16.49 2.81 -2.26
N TYR A 12 -16.05 1.89 -1.41
CA TYR A 12 -16.46 1.76 -0.01
C TYR A 12 -15.26 2.05 0.89
N VAL A 13 -15.37 3.08 1.72
CA VAL A 13 -14.34 3.45 2.70
C VAL A 13 -14.77 2.96 4.08
N HIS A 14 -13.90 2.21 4.75
CA HIS A 14 -14.12 1.57 6.05
C HIS A 14 -13.24 2.25 7.11
N PRO A 15 -13.72 3.34 7.73
CA PRO A 15 -12.98 3.99 8.80
C PRO A 15 -12.95 3.11 10.05
N GLY A 16 -11.79 3.06 10.72
CA GLY A 16 -11.61 2.31 11.96
C GLY A 16 -11.67 0.79 11.80
N ALA A 17 -11.45 0.28 10.59
CA ALA A 17 -11.29 -1.13 10.35
C ALA A 17 -10.01 -1.65 11.03
N THR A 18 -10.02 -2.94 11.34
CA THR A 18 -8.87 -3.66 11.91
C THR A 18 -8.38 -4.73 10.95
N VAL A 19 -7.25 -5.35 11.27
CA VAL A 19 -6.69 -6.46 10.47
C VAL A 19 -7.69 -7.61 10.31
N ASP A 20 -8.51 -7.85 11.34
CA ASP A 20 -9.54 -8.89 11.36
C ASP A 20 -10.70 -8.62 10.39
N ASP A 21 -10.88 -7.37 9.96
CA ASP A 21 -11.93 -6.98 9.01
C ASP A 21 -11.49 -7.16 7.54
N LEU A 22 -10.21 -7.48 7.31
CA LEU A 22 -9.66 -7.62 5.97
C LEU A 22 -10.12 -8.94 5.32
N PRO A 23 -10.37 -8.95 4.01
CA PRO A 23 -10.78 -10.16 3.28
C PRO A 23 -9.58 -11.07 2.97
N ILE A 24 -8.78 -11.40 3.99
CA ILE A 24 -7.63 -12.30 3.92
C ILE A 24 -7.86 -13.51 4.83
N THR A 25 -7.29 -14.65 4.46
CA THR A 25 -7.52 -15.93 5.17
C THR A 25 -6.42 -16.26 6.17
N ASP A 26 -5.23 -15.67 5.99
CA ASP A 26 -4.04 -15.96 6.76
C ASP A 26 -3.60 -14.74 7.58
N GLU A 27 -3.04 -14.98 8.77
CA GLU A 27 -2.36 -13.95 9.56
C GLU A 27 -1.05 -13.57 8.85
N VAL A 28 -1.14 -12.58 7.96
CA VAL A 28 0.03 -12.05 7.28
C VAL A 28 0.57 -10.86 8.09
N PRO A 29 1.88 -10.86 8.44
CA PRO A 29 2.47 -9.74 9.14
C PRO A 29 2.37 -8.49 8.26
N ILE A 30 1.74 -7.45 8.79
CA ILE A 30 1.57 -6.18 8.10
C ILE A 30 2.92 -5.46 8.09
N PRO A 31 3.50 -5.17 6.92
CA PRO A 31 4.77 -4.45 6.88
C PRO A 31 4.58 -3.02 7.39
N PRO A 32 5.66 -2.42 7.93
CA PRO A 32 5.63 -1.02 8.29
C PRO A 32 5.41 -0.13 7.07
N VAL A 33 4.77 1.02 7.28
CA VAL A 33 4.50 1.98 6.20
C VAL A 33 5.32 3.25 6.37
N ALA A 34 5.63 3.87 5.24
CA ALA A 34 6.26 5.18 5.21
C ALA A 34 5.24 6.26 5.61
N LYS A 35 5.77 7.41 6.03
CA LYS A 35 4.96 8.60 6.24
C LYS A 35 4.95 9.42 4.95
N ALA A 36 3.83 9.40 4.23
CA ALA A 36 3.65 10.19 3.01
C ALA A 36 2.35 11.01 3.05
N ASP A 37 2.32 12.08 2.25
CA ASP A 37 1.11 12.88 2.07
C ASP A 37 0.02 12.06 1.34
N PRO A 38 -1.27 12.30 1.61
CA PRO A 38 -2.35 11.67 0.86
C PRO A 38 -2.29 12.01 -0.62
N PHE A 39 -2.66 11.04 -1.45
CA PHE A 39 -2.73 11.22 -2.89
C PHE A 39 -4.08 10.75 -3.43
N VAL A 40 -4.43 11.24 -4.62
CA VAL A 40 -5.61 10.77 -5.36
C VAL A 40 -5.07 10.03 -6.59
N PRO A 41 -5.55 8.82 -6.90
CA PRO A 41 -5.11 8.13 -8.11
C PRO A 41 -5.39 8.94 -9.37
N ASP A 42 -4.56 8.77 -10.40
CA ASP A 42 -4.70 9.48 -11.67
C ASP A 42 -6.09 9.27 -12.27
N ASN A 43 -6.63 10.34 -12.85
CA ASN A 43 -7.98 10.36 -13.45
C ASN A 43 -9.11 10.06 -12.46
N MET A 44 -8.87 10.30 -11.16
CA MET A 44 -9.89 10.26 -10.12
C MET A 44 -9.97 11.62 -9.42
N GLN A 45 -11.14 11.95 -8.88
CA GLN A 45 -11.31 13.13 -8.01
C GLN A 45 -11.28 12.71 -6.53
N ASP A 46 -11.72 11.48 -6.25
CA ASP A 46 -11.81 10.88 -4.93
C ASP A 46 -11.83 9.34 -5.06
N PRO A 47 -11.57 8.59 -3.97
CA PRO A 47 -11.12 9.07 -2.66
C PRO A 47 -9.63 9.40 -2.62
N LYS A 48 -9.24 10.19 -1.62
CA LYS A 48 -7.84 10.28 -1.18
C LYS A 48 -7.42 8.96 -0.54
N ILE A 49 -6.21 8.53 -0.88
CA ILE A 49 -5.56 7.34 -0.36
C ILE A 49 -4.35 7.77 0.48
N TYR A 50 -4.14 7.10 1.60
CA TYR A 50 -3.05 7.34 2.53
C TYR A 50 -2.12 6.12 2.58
N THR A 51 -0.86 6.35 2.92
CA THR A 51 0.02 5.27 3.38
C THR A 51 -0.56 4.64 4.63
N GLY A 52 -0.56 3.32 4.71
CA GLY A 52 -1.23 2.57 5.77
C GLY A 52 -2.65 2.12 5.40
N ASP A 53 -3.25 2.62 4.33
CA ASP A 53 -4.54 2.11 3.86
C ASP A 53 -4.38 0.74 3.22
N VAL A 54 -5.37 -0.13 3.39
CA VAL A 54 -5.49 -1.38 2.62
C VAL A 54 -6.57 -1.21 1.57
N ILE A 55 -6.24 -1.52 0.32
CA ILE A 55 -7.18 -1.55 -0.79
C ILE A 55 -7.52 -3.00 -1.17
N ALA A 56 -8.81 -3.28 -1.34
CA ALA A 56 -9.29 -4.53 -1.89
C ALA A 56 -10.16 -4.27 -3.13
N GLY A 57 -9.73 -4.81 -4.27
CA GLY A 57 -10.49 -4.74 -5.52
C GLY A 57 -11.34 -5.99 -5.71
N VAL A 58 -12.60 -5.82 -6.06
CA VAL A 58 -13.53 -6.91 -6.41
C VAL A 58 -13.83 -6.85 -7.89
N SER A 59 -13.75 -7.99 -8.57
CA SER A 59 -14.07 -8.12 -10.00
C SER A 59 -14.83 -9.42 -10.24
N ASN A 60 -15.93 -9.36 -10.99
CA ASN A 60 -16.83 -10.50 -11.24
C ASN A 60 -17.33 -11.20 -9.96
N GLY A 61 -17.44 -10.46 -8.85
CA GLY A 61 -17.87 -11.00 -7.56
C GLY A 61 -16.77 -11.66 -6.72
N GLU A 62 -15.53 -11.72 -7.20
CA GLU A 62 -14.39 -12.28 -6.48
C GLU A 62 -13.39 -11.19 -6.08
N VAL A 63 -12.66 -11.39 -4.99
CA VAL A 63 -11.58 -10.48 -4.56
C VAL A 63 -10.39 -10.68 -5.50
N ALA A 64 -10.10 -9.67 -6.32
CA ALA A 64 -9.03 -9.70 -7.30
C ALA A 64 -7.66 -9.39 -6.69
N PHE A 65 -7.62 -8.51 -5.69
CA PHE A 65 -6.41 -8.16 -4.94
C PHE A 65 -6.75 -7.58 -3.58
N VAL A 66 -5.83 -7.73 -2.62
CA VAL A 66 -5.84 -7.07 -1.31
C VAL A 66 -4.42 -6.60 -1.01
N GLU A 67 -4.21 -5.30 -0.93
CA GLU A 67 -2.87 -4.70 -0.89
C GLU A 67 -2.82 -3.54 0.11
N LEU A 68 -1.75 -3.50 0.91
CA LEU A 68 -1.42 -2.37 1.77
C LEU A 68 -0.65 -1.32 0.96
N ILE A 69 -1.02 -0.04 1.11
CA ILE A 69 -0.25 1.09 0.60
C ILE A 69 0.92 1.36 1.54
N VAL A 70 2.12 1.00 1.10
CA VAL A 70 3.35 1.11 1.91
C VAL A 70 3.95 2.50 1.79
N ASP A 71 4.03 3.02 0.56
CA ASP A 71 4.67 4.30 0.28
C ASP A 71 4.10 4.93 -1.01
N LYS A 72 4.20 6.25 -1.13
CA LYS A 72 3.90 7.02 -2.34
C LYS A 72 5.16 7.74 -2.82
N LEU A 73 5.63 7.37 -4.01
CA LEU A 73 6.74 8.03 -4.70
C LEU A 73 6.22 9.07 -5.70
N GLU A 74 7.10 9.83 -6.34
CA GLU A 74 6.69 10.84 -7.32
C GLU A 74 5.94 10.27 -8.53
N ASP A 75 6.30 9.06 -8.99
CA ASP A 75 5.79 8.46 -10.24
C ASP A 75 5.09 7.10 -10.05
N GLY A 76 4.91 6.68 -8.81
CA GLY A 76 4.30 5.39 -8.48
C GLY A 76 3.98 5.20 -7.01
N VAL A 77 3.43 4.05 -6.70
CA VAL A 77 3.01 3.62 -5.37
C VAL A 77 3.70 2.30 -5.04
N ILE A 78 4.23 2.16 -3.83
CA ILE A 78 4.69 0.87 -3.32
C ILE A 78 3.54 0.23 -2.58
N VAL A 79 3.14 -0.96 -3.02
CA VAL A 79 2.07 -1.73 -2.38
C VAL A 79 2.57 -3.09 -1.93
N ALA A 80 2.08 -3.58 -0.79
CA ALA A 80 2.37 -4.92 -0.30
C ALA A 80 1.13 -5.80 -0.43
N PRO A 81 1.13 -6.83 -1.29
CA PRO A 81 0.06 -7.80 -1.36
C PRO A 81 -0.02 -8.57 -0.04
N LEU A 82 -1.20 -8.57 0.59
CA LEU A 82 -1.42 -9.26 1.86
C LEU A 82 -1.61 -10.78 1.69
N ASP A 83 -1.51 -11.31 0.46
CA ASP A 83 -1.49 -12.74 0.15
C ASP A 83 -0.06 -13.30 -0.04
N ARG A 84 0.89 -12.46 -0.46
CA ARG A 84 2.26 -12.89 -0.88
C ARG A 84 3.39 -12.16 -0.16
N GLY A 85 3.09 -11.09 0.57
CA GLY A 85 3.98 -10.43 1.53
C GLY A 85 5.12 -9.57 0.98
N MET A 86 5.41 -9.56 -0.32
CA MET A 86 6.52 -8.76 -0.88
C MET A 86 6.05 -7.40 -1.42
N PRO A 87 6.54 -6.27 -0.90
CA PRO A 87 6.29 -4.94 -1.46
C PRO A 87 6.70 -4.86 -2.93
N THR A 88 5.83 -4.27 -3.75
CA THR A 88 6.00 -4.14 -5.19
C THR A 88 5.74 -2.70 -5.60
N TYR A 89 6.62 -2.15 -6.43
CA TYR A 89 6.42 -0.84 -7.04
C TYR A 89 5.42 -0.93 -8.20
N ILE A 90 4.46 -0.01 -8.23
CA ILE A 90 3.47 0.11 -9.28
C ILE A 90 3.45 1.55 -9.80
N PRO A 91 3.71 1.78 -11.10
CA PRO A 91 3.56 3.10 -11.72
C PRO A 91 2.13 3.66 -11.55
N ASP A 92 1.99 4.98 -11.40
CA ASP A 92 0.71 5.63 -11.09
C ASP A 92 -0.39 5.33 -12.13
N ASN A 93 -0.02 5.29 -13.41
CA ASN A 93 -0.95 4.96 -14.49
C ASN A 93 -1.48 3.52 -14.38
N LEU A 94 -0.63 2.57 -13.98
CA LEU A 94 -1.00 1.18 -13.80
C LEU A 94 -1.82 0.99 -12.53
N PHE A 95 -1.44 1.64 -11.44
CA PHE A 95 -2.18 1.65 -10.18
C PHE A 95 -3.61 2.13 -10.41
N SER A 96 -3.76 3.30 -11.04
CA SER A 96 -5.06 3.89 -11.37
C SER A 96 -5.87 3.05 -12.35
N ALA A 97 -5.21 2.42 -13.33
CA ALA A 97 -5.87 1.50 -14.26
C ALA A 97 -6.42 0.25 -13.56
N ARG A 98 -5.74 -0.30 -12.55
CA ARG A 98 -6.25 -1.44 -11.76
C ARG A 98 -7.51 -1.04 -10.99
N ILE A 99 -7.49 0.13 -10.38
CA ILE A 99 -8.61 0.72 -9.66
C ILE A 99 -9.81 0.95 -10.58
N LEU A 100 -9.59 1.41 -11.81
CA LEU A 100 -10.64 1.65 -12.80
C LEU A 100 -11.24 0.37 -13.41
N ARG A 101 -10.53 -0.76 -13.31
CA ARG A 101 -11.01 -2.07 -13.83
C ARG A 101 -11.79 -2.88 -12.80
N ALA A 102 -11.71 -2.53 -11.52
CA ALA A 102 -12.47 -3.21 -10.48
C ALA A 102 -13.94 -2.75 -10.49
N ASP A 103 -14.87 -3.69 -10.36
CA ASP A 103 -16.31 -3.39 -10.27
C ASP A 103 -16.62 -2.65 -8.96
N ARG A 104 -15.96 -3.08 -7.88
CA ARG A 104 -16.08 -2.50 -6.54
C ARG A 104 -14.71 -2.40 -5.89
N MET A 105 -14.52 -1.36 -5.11
CA MET A 105 -13.32 -1.14 -4.33
C MET A 105 -13.67 -0.95 -2.86
N HIS A 106 -12.89 -1.57 -1.99
CA HIS A 106 -12.92 -1.36 -0.55
C HIS A 106 -11.60 -0.74 -0.11
N ILE A 107 -11.66 0.31 0.69
CA ILE A 107 -10.50 0.98 1.30
C ILE A 107 -10.68 0.88 2.81
N PHE A 108 -9.73 0.25 3.49
CA PHE A 108 -9.68 0.11 4.94
C PHE A 108 -8.61 1.07 5.46
N GLU A 109 -9.03 2.07 6.23
CA GLU A 109 -8.16 3.18 6.61
C GLU A 109 -7.21 2.83 7.75
N ALA A 110 -5.96 3.29 7.67
CA ALA A 110 -4.99 3.28 8.77
C ALA A 110 -4.75 1.88 9.41
N ILE A 111 -4.65 0.86 8.57
CA ILE A 111 -4.30 -0.51 8.99
C ILE A 111 -2.80 -0.64 9.26
N GLY A 112 -1.97 -0.05 8.39
CA GLY A 112 -0.52 -0.07 8.51
C GLY A 112 -0.02 0.79 9.68
N THR A 113 1.09 0.36 10.29
CA THR A 113 1.76 1.13 11.34
C THR A 113 2.92 1.92 10.72
N GLU A 114 2.91 3.25 10.91
CA GLU A 114 4.02 4.10 10.50
C GLU A 114 5.28 3.73 11.27
N VAL A 115 6.43 3.69 10.58
CA VAL A 115 7.73 3.61 11.24
C VAL A 115 8.41 4.96 11.19
N GLU A 116 8.83 5.45 12.35
CA GLU A 116 9.65 6.65 12.42
C GLU A 116 11.01 6.38 11.75
N PRO A 117 11.48 7.26 10.86
CA PRO A 117 12.81 7.12 10.31
C PRO A 117 13.84 7.13 11.46
N PRO A 118 14.85 6.26 11.43
CA PRO A 118 15.84 6.22 12.50
C PRO A 118 16.60 7.55 12.53
N ASP A 119 16.73 8.15 13.72
CA ASP A 119 17.40 9.44 13.97
C ASP A 119 18.94 9.32 13.90
N VAL A 120 19.44 8.60 12.90
CA VAL A 120 20.86 8.37 12.68
C VAL A 120 21.25 8.87 11.29
N GLU A 121 22.08 9.92 11.25
CA GLU A 121 22.77 10.29 10.01
C GLU A 121 23.70 9.13 9.61
N PHE A 122 23.52 8.61 8.40
CA PHE A 122 24.31 7.51 7.89
C PHE A 122 25.75 7.96 7.64
N ASP A 123 26.62 7.71 8.62
CA ASP A 123 28.03 8.09 8.58
C ASP A 123 28.87 7.01 7.88
N ILE A 124 29.15 7.24 6.60
CA ILE A 124 29.96 6.36 5.75
C ILE A 124 31.36 6.14 6.34
N THR A 125 31.89 7.07 7.14
CA THR A 125 33.23 6.95 7.74
C THR A 125 33.31 5.88 8.83
N LYS A 126 32.15 5.43 9.36
CA LYS A 126 32.05 4.36 10.36
C LYS A 126 31.86 2.98 9.76
N LEU A 127 31.69 2.89 8.43
CA LEU A 127 31.67 1.61 7.72
C LEU A 127 33.11 1.16 7.47
N GLU A 128 33.75 0.58 8.48
CA GLU A 128 35.00 -0.16 8.26
C GLU A 128 34.70 -1.35 7.36
N THR A 129 35.19 -1.30 6.11
CA THR A 129 35.13 -2.46 5.21
C THR A 129 36.06 -3.52 5.78
N PRO A 130 35.58 -4.74 6.08
CA PRO A 130 36.47 -5.80 6.57
C PRO A 130 37.58 -6.04 5.54
N THR A 131 38.82 -5.85 5.95
CA THR A 131 40.00 -6.20 5.15
C THR A 131 40.16 -7.73 5.16
N GLU A 132 39.26 -8.45 4.50
CA GLU A 132 39.47 -9.87 4.25
C GLU A 132 40.41 -10.03 3.04
N GLU A 133 41.71 -10.25 3.32
CA GLU A 133 42.54 -10.98 2.37
C GLU A 133 41.91 -12.35 2.18
N ARG A 134 41.23 -12.55 1.04
CA ARG A 134 40.77 -13.89 0.64
C ARG A 134 41.97 -14.85 0.72
N PRO A 135 41.92 -15.93 1.54
CA PRO A 135 42.93 -16.97 1.44
C PRO A 135 42.86 -17.57 0.03
N ARG A 136 43.99 -17.56 -0.67
CA ARG A 136 44.13 -18.10 -2.02
C ARG A 136 44.10 -19.63 -2.02
#